data_AF-A0A5J4RNS8-F1
#
_entry.id   AF-A0A5J4RNS8-F1
#
_cell.length_a   1.000
_cell.length_b   1.000
_cell.length_c   1.000
_cell.angle_alpha   90.00
_cell.angle_beta   90.00
_cell.angle_gamma   90.00
#
_symmetry.space_group_name_H-M   'P 1'
#
loop_
_entity.id
_entity.type
_entity.pdbx_description
1 polymer ?
#
loop_
_entity_poly.entity_id
_entity_poly.type
_entity_poly.pdbx_seq_one_letter_code
_entity_poly.pdbx_strand_id
1 'polypeptide(L)'
;MEEENRKTVAELTIYYKMQRLTSLIFDNQETADKFVAVIESMFNEKGKREYSFSGEIKTVYSGEVIVREIKDLADGKAKPEGTILEMIKVLDGLN
;
A
#
# COMPACT_ATOMS: atom_id res chain seq x y z
N MET A 1 -17.54 -13.85 10.99
CA MET A 1 -16.39 -14.06 10.08
C MET A 1 -16.25 -12.77 9.29
N GLU A 2 -15.42 -11.82 9.77
CA GLU A 2 -15.39 -10.44 9.25
C GLU A 2 -13.97 -9.91 8.96
N GLU A 3 -12.92 -10.74 9.02
CA GLU A 3 -11.54 -10.30 8.78
C GLU A 3 -11.06 -10.46 7.33
N GLU A 4 -11.81 -11.16 6.47
CA GLU A 4 -11.26 -11.72 5.22
C GLU A 4 -11.00 -10.71 4.09
N ASN A 5 -11.31 -9.44 4.30
CA ASN A 5 -11.50 -8.49 3.20
C ASN A 5 -10.52 -7.31 3.17
N ARG A 6 -9.69 -7.12 4.21
CA ARG A 6 -8.62 -6.11 4.20
C ARG A 6 -7.28 -6.83 4.04
N LYS A 7 -6.82 -6.98 2.80
CA LYS A 7 -5.49 -7.53 2.54
C LYS A 7 -4.45 -6.43 2.76
N THR A 8 -3.45 -6.69 3.58
CA THR A 8 -2.27 -5.80 3.68
C THR A 8 -1.19 -6.26 2.71
N VAL A 9 -0.40 -5.31 2.24
CA VAL A 9 0.78 -5.53 1.40
C VAL A 9 1.94 -4.70 1.96
N ALA A 10 3.16 -5.12 1.68
CA ALA A 10 4.34 -4.31 1.94
C ALA A 10 4.71 -3.55 0.66
N GLU A 11 4.73 -2.22 0.71
CA GLU A 11 5.34 -1.38 -0.31
C GLU A 11 6.80 -1.14 0.04
N LEU A 12 7.69 -1.48 -0.88
CA LEU A 12 9.10 -1.14 -0.84
C LEU A 12 9.37 -0.01 -1.84
N THR A 13 9.73 1.16 -1.35
CA THR A 13 10.19 2.28 -2.18
C THR A 13 11.71 2.27 -2.31
N ILE A 14 12.18 2.32 -3.54
CA ILE A 14 13.61 2.35 -3.89
C ILE A 14 13.97 3.76 -4.31
N TYR A 15 15.03 4.30 -3.73
CA TYR A 15 15.58 5.60 -4.06
C TYR A 15 16.95 5.45 -4.72
N TYR A 16 17.21 6.30 -5.71
CA TYR A 16 18.53 6.49 -6.28
C TYR A 16 18.94 7.96 -6.11
N LYS A 17 20.08 8.21 -5.47
CA LYS A 17 20.57 9.55 -5.12
C LYS A 17 19.51 10.40 -4.42
N MET A 18 18.84 9.80 -3.44
CA MET A 18 17.74 10.40 -2.67
C MET A 18 16.47 10.75 -3.48
N GLN A 19 16.42 10.41 -4.77
CA GLN A 19 15.23 10.58 -5.59
C GLN A 19 14.49 9.24 -5.69
N ARG A 20 13.15 9.28 -5.59
CA ARG A 20 12.33 8.08 -5.76
C ARG A 20 12.53 7.52 -7.17
N LEU A 21 13.03 6.30 -7.24
CA LEU A 21 13.21 5.60 -8.51
C LEU A 21 11.95 4.81 -8.85
N THR A 22 11.49 3.97 -7.92
CA THR A 22 10.32 3.11 -8.12
C THR A 22 9.78 2.61 -6.78
N SER A 23 8.61 1.97 -6.82
CA SER A 23 8.05 1.22 -5.69
C SER A 23 7.61 -0.17 -6.14
N LEU A 24 7.84 -1.17 -5.30
CA LEU A 24 7.48 -2.57 -5.51
C LEU A 24 6.49 -3.00 -4.42
N ILE A 25 5.50 -3.81 -4.78
CA ILE A 25 4.48 -4.31 -3.86
C ILE A 25 4.71 -5.80 -3.63
N PHE A 26 4.76 -6.18 -2.34
CA PHE A 26 4.94 -7.55 -1.89
C PHE A 26 3.74 -8.00 -1.05
N ASP A 27 3.39 -9.28 -1.11
CA ASP A 27 2.30 -9.83 -0.31
C ASP A 27 2.57 -9.75 1.20
N ASN A 28 3.83 -9.77 1.63
CA ASN A 28 4.23 -9.64 3.02
C ASN A 28 5.60 -8.95 3.17
N GLN A 29 5.85 -8.45 4.37
CA GLN A 29 7.09 -7.73 4.69
C GLN A 29 8.33 -8.63 4.61
N GLU A 30 8.24 -9.89 5.04
CA GLU A 30 9.37 -10.82 5.04
C GLU A 30 9.96 -11.01 3.63
N THR A 31 9.11 -11.04 2.60
CA THR A 31 9.53 -11.16 1.20
C THR A 31 10.21 -9.88 0.72
N ALA A 32 9.70 -8.71 1.13
CA ALA A 32 10.32 -7.42 0.82
C ALA A 32 11.72 -7.31 1.48
N ASP A 33 11.86 -7.73 2.73
CA ASP A 33 13.12 -7.71 3.48
C ASP A 33 14.17 -8.62 2.83
N LYS A 34 13.77 -9.83 2.43
CA LYS A 34 14.64 -10.76 1.67
C LYS A 34 15.08 -10.18 0.33
N PHE A 35 14.18 -9.49 -0.38
CA PHE A 35 14.51 -8.83 -1.64
C PHE A 35 15.57 -7.72 -1.42
N VAL A 36 15.40 -6.87 -0.40
CA VAL A 36 16.38 -5.83 -0.05
C VAL A 36 17.75 -6.46 0.22
N ALA A 37 17.82 -7.50 1.06
CA ALA A 37 19.08 -8.16 1.39
C ALA A 37 19.81 -8.70 0.14
N VAL A 38 19.07 -9.31 -0.80
CA VAL A 38 19.63 -9.81 -2.06
C VAL A 38 20.17 -8.66 -2.92
N ILE A 39 19.39 -7.58 -3.11
CA ILE A 39 19.82 -6.44 -3.92
C ILE A 39 21.02 -5.73 -3.29
N GLU A 40 21.03 -5.50 -1.97
CA GLU A 40 22.15 -4.89 -1.26
C GLU A 40 23.44 -5.70 -1.37
N SER A 41 23.34 -7.03 -1.44
CA SER A 41 24.48 -7.93 -1.64
C SER A 41 25.13 -7.76 -3.03
N MET A 42 24.36 -7.30 -4.02
CA MET A 42 24.85 -7.06 -5.38
C MET A 42 25.56 -5.71 -5.53
N PHE A 43 25.40 -4.81 -4.57
CA PHE A 43 26.00 -3.47 -4.62
C PHE A 43 27.43 -3.44 -4.10
N ASN A 44 28.31 -2.78 -4.85
CA ASN A 44 29.60 -2.32 -4.35
C ASN A 44 29.43 -1.13 -3.38
N GLU A 45 30.52 -0.66 -2.76
CA GLU A 45 30.48 0.46 -1.81
C GLU A 45 29.90 1.76 -2.38
N LYS A 46 29.99 1.96 -3.71
CA LYS A 46 29.37 3.11 -4.37
C LYS A 46 27.85 2.92 -4.46
N GLY A 47 27.40 1.73 -4.89
CA GLY A 47 25.98 1.39 -4.95
C GLY A 47 25.28 1.53 -3.60
N LYS A 48 25.91 1.05 -2.52
CA LYS A 48 25.37 1.18 -1.14
C LYS A 48 25.19 2.62 -0.66
N ARG A 49 25.91 3.58 -1.25
CA ARG A 49 25.78 5.02 -0.93
C ARG A 49 24.76 5.74 -1.80
N GLU A 50 24.56 5.26 -3.03
CA GLU A 50 23.65 5.90 -3.98
C GLU A 50 22.22 5.36 -3.88
N TYR A 51 22.02 4.13 -3.42
CA TYR A 51 20.71 3.54 -3.24
C TYR A 51 20.27 3.56 -1.78
N SER A 52 18.97 3.77 -1.55
CA SER A 52 18.33 3.57 -0.26
C SER A 52 16.93 2.97 -0.43
N PHE A 53 16.44 2.34 0.63
CA PHE A 53 15.18 1.59 0.63
C PHE A 53 14.30 2.07 1.79
N SER A 54 12.99 2.16 1.56
CA SER A 54 12.01 2.47 2.60
C SER A 54 10.81 1.54 2.45
N GLY A 55 10.42 0.89 3.55
CA GLY A 55 9.28 -0.01 3.60
C GLY A 55 8.08 0.61 4.32
N GLU A 56 6.88 0.40 3.80
CA GLU A 56 5.61 0.80 4.41
C GLU A 56 4.57 -0.33 4.26
N ILE A 57 3.79 -0.60 5.30
CA ILE A 57 2.64 -1.53 5.20
C ILE A 57 1.42 -0.74 4.72
N LYS A 58 0.81 -1.21 3.62
CA LYS A 58 -0.38 -0.60 3.04
C LYS A 58 -1.55 -1.56 3.05
N THR A 59 -2.74 -1.02 3.33
CA THR A 59 -3.99 -1.76 3.17
C THR A 59 -4.45 -1.66 1.72
N VAL A 60 -4.72 -2.80 1.10
CA VAL A 60 -5.32 -2.91 -0.23
C VAL A 60 -6.76 -3.37 -0.07
N TYR A 61 -7.66 -2.60 -0.67
CA TYR A 61 -9.08 -2.93 -0.72
C TYR A 61 -9.34 -3.71 -2.00
N SER A 62 -9.98 -4.88 -1.88
CA SER A 62 -10.46 -5.57 -3.08
C SER A 62 -11.63 -4.81 -3.69
N GLY A 63 -11.83 -4.95 -5.00
CA GLY A 63 -12.98 -4.33 -5.68
C GLY A 63 -14.31 -4.72 -5.07
N GLU A 64 -14.44 -5.96 -4.59
CA GLU A 64 -15.64 -6.47 -3.91
C GLU A 64 -15.90 -5.74 -2.60
N VAL A 65 -14.86 -5.42 -1.83
CA VAL A 65 -14.98 -4.65 -0.59
C VAL A 65 -15.44 -3.24 -0.85
N ILE A 66 -14.84 -2.59 -1.84
CA ILE A 66 -15.24 -1.24 -2.26
C ILE A 66 -16.71 -1.24 -2.67
N VAL A 67 -17.13 -2.19 -3.52
CA VAL A 67 -18.52 -2.30 -3.98
C VAL A 67 -19.49 -2.59 -2.83
N ARG A 68 -19.11 -3.48 -1.89
CA ARG A 68 -19.95 -3.81 -0.73
C ARG A 68 -20.12 -2.59 0.18
N GLU A 69 -19.03 -1.92 0.54
CA GLU A 69 -19.10 -0.74 1.42
C GLU A 69 -19.92 0.40 0.80
N ILE A 70 -19.82 0.62 -0.53
CA ILE A 70 -20.66 1.59 -1.24
C ILE A 70 -22.15 1.18 -1.20
N LYS A 71 -22.46 -0.11 -1.39
CA LYS A 71 -23.85 -0.61 -1.32
C LYS A 71 -24.43 -0.50 0.09
N ASP A 72 -23.66 -0.87 1.11
CA ASP A 72 -24.10 -0.80 2.49
C ASP A 72 -24.33 0.66 2.93
N LEU A 73 -23.55 1.61 2.41
CA LEU A 73 -23.82 3.03 2.57
C LEU A 73 -25.14 3.44 1.89
N ALA A 74 -25.35 3.08 0.62
CA ALA A 74 -26.56 3.43 -0.13
C ALA A 74 -27.83 2.88 0.56
N ASP A 75 -27.73 1.71 1.18
CA ASP A 75 -28.80 1.07 1.95
C ASP A 75 -28.97 1.64 3.38
N GLY A 76 -28.12 2.58 3.81
CA GLY A 76 -28.13 3.16 5.15
C GLY A 76 -27.70 2.19 6.26
N LYS A 77 -27.02 1.09 5.91
CA LYS A 77 -26.64 0.00 6.82
C LYS A 77 -25.25 0.20 7.45
N ALA A 78 -24.39 1.00 6.84
CA ALA A 78 -23.02 1.22 7.31
C ALA A 78 -22.62 2.69 7.28
N LYS A 79 -21.73 3.08 8.21
CA LYS A 79 -20.96 4.32 8.12
C LYS A 79 -19.58 3.97 7.55
N PRO A 80 -19.23 4.43 6.34
CA PRO A 80 -17.89 4.23 5.81
C PRO A 80 -16.88 5.00 6.66
N GLU A 81 -15.67 4.44 6.79
CA GLU A 81 -14.56 5.05 7.52
C GLU A 81 -13.29 5.02 6.67
N GLY A 82 -12.30 5.86 7.01
CA GLY A 82 -11.01 5.89 6.34
C GLY A 82 -11.08 6.30 4.85
N THR A 83 -10.27 5.67 4.00
CA THR A 83 -10.11 6.03 2.58
C THR A 83 -11.40 5.98 1.77
N ILE A 84 -12.30 5.03 2.06
CA ILE A 84 -13.57 4.90 1.32
C ILE A 84 -14.50 6.08 1.64
N LEU A 85 -14.57 6.51 2.91
CA LEU A 85 -15.30 7.73 3.30
C LEU A 85 -14.76 8.97 2.59
N GLU A 86 -13.44 9.13 2.54
CA GLU A 86 -12.81 10.25 1.85
C GLU A 86 -13.12 10.23 0.34
N MET A 87 -13.12 9.06 -0.31
CA MET A 87 -13.53 8.92 -1.71
C MET A 87 -14.99 9.34 -1.92
N ILE A 88 -15.90 8.96 -1.02
CA ILE A 88 -17.31 9.34 -1.09
C ILE A 88 -17.48 10.85 -0.97
N LYS A 89 -16.82 11.49 0.01
CA LYS A 89 -16.87 12.96 0.16
C LYS A 89 -16.46 13.69 -1.11
N VAL A 90 -15.40 13.21 -1.79
CA VAL A 90 -14.94 13.76 -3.06
C VAL A 90 -15.99 13.56 -4.17
N LEU A 91 -16.63 12.40 -4.25
CA LEU A 91 -17.64 12.09 -5.26
C LEU A 91 -18.96 12.87 -5.05
N ASP A 92 -19.36 13.07 -3.80
CA ASP A 92 -20.56 13.84 -3.43
C ASP A 92 -20.35 15.35 -3.52
N GLY A 93 -19.13 15.81 -3.83
CA GLY A 93 -18.81 17.23 -3.93
C GLY A 93 -18.81 17.95 -2.57
N LEU A 94 -18.65 17.21 -1.48
CA LEU A 94 -18.64 17.72 -0.09
C LEU A 94 -17.23 18.21 0.34
N ASN A 95 -16.44 18.73 -0.60
CA ASN A 95 -15.12 19.31 -0.32
C ASN A 95 -15.23 20.64 0.42
#